data_AF-A0A656JUR9-F1
#
_entry.id   AF-A0A656JUR9-F1
#
_cell.length_a   1.000
_cell.length_b   1.000
_cell.length_c   1.000
_cell.angle_alpha   90.00
_cell.angle_beta   90.00
_cell.angle_gamma   90.00
#
_symmetry.space_group_name_H-M   'P 1'
#
loop_
_entity.id
_entity.type
_entity.pdbx_description
1 polymer ?
#
loop_
_entity_poly.entity_id
_entity_poly.type
_entity_poly.pdbx_seq_one_letter_code
_entity_poly.pdbx_strand_id
1 'polypeptide(L)'
;IFSLHYARMFYTWNGKEPALAFVGGEKHPDYWDFLYFSFTLSVAVQTSDVGVATREMRKVVLGQSLICFVFNTAILGFSINIAASLFN
;
A
#
# COMPACT_ATOMS: atom_id res chain seq x y z
N ILE A 1 4.44 7.58 5.90
CA ILE A 1 3.66 7.12 7.08
C ILE A 1 3.35 5.62 6.97
N PHE A 2 2.68 5.15 5.92
CA PHE A 2 2.35 3.71 5.73
C PHE A 2 3.58 2.78 5.65
N SER A 3 4.64 3.15 4.93
CA SER A 3 5.90 2.38 4.89
C SER A 3 6.49 2.07 6.28
N LEU A 4 6.63 3.08 7.16
CA LEU A 4 7.08 2.91 8.54
C LEU A 4 6.10 2.09 9.39
N HIS A 5 4.79 2.22 9.14
CA HIS A 5 3.77 1.43 9.82
C HIS A 5 3.88 -0.06 9.46
N TYR A 6 4.11 -0.39 8.18
CA TYR A 6 4.37 -1.75 7.71
C TYR A 6 5.65 -2.33 8.29
N ALA A 7 6.74 -1.57 8.30
CA ALA A 7 8.00 -1.99 8.91
C ALA A 7 7.81 -2.32 10.40
N ARG A 8 7.15 -1.44 11.16
CA ARG A 8 6.84 -1.68 12.57
C ARG A 8 6.00 -2.94 12.76
N MET A 9 4.92 -3.11 11.99
CA MET A 9 4.09 -4.31 12.08
C MET A 9 4.84 -5.59 11.73
N PHE A 10 5.77 -5.54 10.76
CA PHE A 10 6.59 -6.66 10.38
C PHE A 10 7.58 -7.07 11.49
N TYR A 11 8.28 -6.11 12.10
CA TYR A 11 9.29 -6.39 13.13
C TYR A 11 8.73 -6.61 14.55
N THR A 12 7.52 -6.13 14.84
CA THR A 12 6.84 -6.37 16.13
C THR A 12 5.98 -7.63 16.13
N TRP A 13 5.93 -8.35 15.01
CA TRP A 13 5.15 -9.57 14.87
C TRP A 13 5.84 -10.76 15.54
N ASN A 14 5.18 -11.35 16.54
CA ASN A 14 5.66 -12.52 17.29
C ASN A 14 5.14 -13.87 16.75
N GLY A 15 4.53 -13.91 15.57
CA GLY A 15 4.05 -15.15 14.97
C GLY A 15 5.14 -15.94 14.23
N LYS A 16 4.92 -17.24 14.00
CA LYS A 16 5.87 -18.12 13.31
C LYS A 16 6.11 -17.76 11.83
N GLU A 17 5.14 -17.14 11.17
CA GLU A 17 5.21 -16.75 9.77
C GLU A 17 5.33 -15.23 9.63
N PRO A 18 6.09 -14.72 8.66
CA PRO A 18 6.28 -13.28 8.49
C PRO A 18 4.96 -12.58 8.12
N ALA A 19 4.73 -11.37 8.66
CA ALA A 19 3.48 -10.64 8.43
C ALA A 19 3.28 -10.19 6.97
N LEU A 20 4.38 -9.98 6.25
CA LEU A 20 4.48 -9.75 4.80
C LEU A 20 5.41 -10.82 4.22
N ALA A 21 5.02 -11.42 3.11
CA ALA A 21 5.81 -12.42 2.41
C ALA A 21 6.49 -11.76 1.20
N PHE A 22 7.77 -11.45 1.33
CA PHE A 22 8.58 -10.93 0.23
C PHE A 22 9.00 -12.08 -0.70
N VAL A 23 9.11 -11.81 -2.01
CA VAL A 23 9.64 -12.79 -2.98
C VAL A 23 11.01 -13.30 -2.54
N GLY A 24 11.24 -14.60 -2.74
CA GLY A 24 12.48 -15.27 -2.31
C GLY A 24 12.52 -15.62 -0.83
N GLY A 25 11.50 -15.29 -0.05
CA GLY A 25 11.45 -15.59 1.38
C GLY A 25 12.39 -14.71 2.20
N GLU A 26 12.65 -13.48 1.73
CA GLU A 26 13.47 -12.50 2.45
C GLU A 26 12.93 -12.26 3.87
N LYS A 27 13.84 -12.38 4.86
CA LYS A 27 13.53 -12.27 6.29
C LYS A 27 14.03 -10.96 6.90
N HIS A 28 14.88 -10.24 6.18
CA HIS A 28 15.43 -8.95 6.56
C HIS A 28 15.15 -7.88 5.48
N PRO A 29 13.87 -7.59 5.19
CA PRO A 29 13.49 -6.53 4.24
C PRO A 29 13.97 -5.17 4.74
N ASP A 30 14.49 -4.34 3.83
CA ASP A 30 14.93 -2.99 4.14
C ASP A 30 13.77 -1.99 4.06
N TYR A 31 14.00 -0.77 4.55
CA TYR A 31 13.03 0.33 4.43
C TYR A 31 12.55 0.57 2.99
N TRP A 32 13.41 0.30 2.01
CA TRP A 32 13.08 0.43 0.59
C TRP A 32 12.03 -0.57 0.13
N ASP A 33 11.99 -1.78 0.68
CA ASP A 33 11.00 -2.80 0.33
C ASP A 33 9.61 -2.42 0.86
N PHE A 34 9.55 -1.89 2.09
CA PHE A 34 8.31 -1.35 2.66
C PHE A 34 7.84 -0.09 1.94
N LEU A 35 8.77 0.74 1.47
CA LEU A 35 8.46 1.90 0.65
C LEU A 35 7.90 1.47 -0.71
N TYR A 36 8.54 0.50 -1.37
CA TYR A 36 8.11 -0.07 -2.64
C TYR A 36 6.69 -0.65 -2.54
N PHE A 37 6.43 -1.46 -1.51
CA PHE A 37 5.10 -1.99 -1.25
C PHE A 37 4.05 -0.89 -1.03
N SER A 38 4.34 0.05 -0.12
CA SER A 38 3.42 1.14 0.22
C SER A 38 3.15 2.08 -0.96
N PHE A 39 4.15 2.34 -1.79
CA PHE A 39 4.04 3.21 -2.95
C PHE A 39 3.21 2.56 -4.04
N THR A 40 3.47 1.28 -4.35
CA THR A 40 2.70 0.51 -5.34
C THR A 40 1.22 0.46 -4.96
N LEU A 41 0.92 0.23 -3.67
CA LEU A 41 -0.45 0.23 -3.17
C LEU A 41 -1.11 1.61 -3.30
N SER A 42 -0.34 2.70 -3.16
CA SER A 42 -0.87 4.06 -3.26
C SER A 42 -1.19 4.47 -4.70
N VAL A 43 -0.34 4.08 -5.65
CA VAL A 43 -0.46 4.44 -7.06
C VAL A 43 -1.44 3.52 -7.80
N ALA A 44 -1.34 2.21 -7.57
CA ALA A 44 -2.03 1.20 -8.37
C ALA A 44 -3.13 0.43 -7.59
N VAL A 45 -3.25 0.65 -6.27
CA VAL A 45 -4.19 -0.11 -5.41
C VAL A 45 -3.98 -1.63 -5.55
N GLN A 46 -2.74 -2.04 -5.82
CA GLN A 46 -2.33 -3.43 -6.03
C GLN A 46 -1.18 -3.78 -5.08
N THR A 47 -1.15 -5.04 -4.64
CA THR A 47 0.03 -5.60 -3.96
C THR A 47 1.11 -5.90 -5.00
N SER A 48 2.33 -5.44 -4.76
CA SER A 48 3.50 -5.84 -5.56
C SER A 48 3.87 -7.31 -5.30
N ASP A 49 5.10 -7.71 -5.63
CA ASP A 49 5.75 -8.99 -5.29
C ASP A 49 5.85 -9.29 -3.78
N VAL A 50 5.08 -8.58 -2.95
CA VAL A 50 4.98 -8.75 -1.50
C VAL A 50 3.55 -9.19 -1.17
N GLY A 51 3.42 -10.43 -0.70
CA GLY A 51 2.16 -11.03 -0.26
C GLY A 51 1.78 -10.62 1.17
N VAL A 52 0.49 -10.48 1.44
CA VAL A 52 -0.03 -10.12 2.77
C VAL A 52 -0.48 -11.37 3.53
N ALA A 53 0.39 -11.90 4.39
CA ALA A 53 0.17 -13.20 5.03
C ALA A 53 -0.82 -13.14 6.20
N THR A 54 -0.79 -12.09 7.02
CA THR A 54 -1.58 -12.01 8.26
C THR A 54 -2.89 -11.25 8.12
N ARG A 55 -3.89 -11.63 8.93
CA ARG A 55 -5.23 -10.98 8.91
C ARG A 55 -5.18 -9.53 9.37
N GLU A 56 -4.33 -9.20 10.35
CA GLU A 56 -4.15 -7.82 10.81
C GLU A 56 -3.52 -6.95 9.71
N MET A 57 -2.52 -7.46 8.99
CA MET A 57 -1.93 -6.74 7.87
C MET A 57 -2.94 -6.51 6.73
N ARG A 58 -3.82 -7.48 6.44
CA ARG A 58 -4.90 -7.32 5.45
C ARG A 58 -5.87 -6.18 5.79
N LYS A 59 -6.19 -5.96 7.08
CA LYS A 59 -7.06 -4.84 7.49
C LYS A 59 -6.42 -3.50 7.20
N VAL A 60 -5.11 -3.37 7.47
CA VAL A 60 -4.35 -2.14 7.22
C VAL A 60 -4.25 -1.87 5.72
N VAL A 61 -3.91 -2.89 4.93
CA VAL A 61 -3.84 -2.79 3.46
C VAL A 61 -5.20 -2.38 2.89
N LEU A 62 -6.30 -2.98 3.35
CA LEU A 62 -7.65 -2.59 2.93
C LEU A 62 -7.96 -1.12 3.27
N GLY A 63 -7.60 -0.66 4.48
CA GLY A 63 -7.77 0.72 4.89
C GLY A 63 -7.00 1.70 3.99
N GLN A 64 -5.73 1.39 3.70
CA GLN A 64 -4.92 2.20 2.78
C GLN A 64 -5.53 2.19 1.37
N SER A 65 -5.93 1.03 0.84
CA SER A 65 -6.55 0.91 -0.48
C SER A 65 -7.81 1.74 -0.63
N LEU A 66 -8.68 1.77 0.40
CA LEU A 66 -9.89 2.59 0.39
C LEU A 66 -9.58 4.09 0.34
N ILE A 67 -8.60 4.54 1.13
CA ILE A 67 -8.14 5.94 1.13
C ILE A 67 -7.56 6.31 -0.24
N CYS A 68 -6.70 5.46 -0.80
CA CYS A 68 -6.08 5.66 -2.10
C CYS A 68 -7.10 5.66 -3.24
N PHE A 69 -8.12 4.79 -3.17
CA PHE A 69 -9.23 4.79 -4.13
C PHE A 69 -9.95 6.15 -4.14
N VAL A 70 -10.39 6.63 -2.97
CA VAL A 70 -11.09 7.93 -2.86
C VAL A 70 -10.21 9.07 -3.38
N PHE A 71 -8.93 9.08 -3.02
CA PHE A 71 -7.98 10.10 -3.48
C PHE A 71 -7.80 10.09 -5.00
N ASN A 72 -7.55 8.93 -5.59
CA ASN A 72 -7.39 8.78 -7.05
C ASN A 72 -8.68 9.17 -7.80
N THR A 73 -9.84 8.76 -7.29
CA THR A 73 -11.14 9.15 -7.87
C THR A 73 -11.40 10.65 -7.76
N ALA A 74 -11.05 11.28 -6.64
CA ALA A 74 -11.20 12.74 -6.48
C ALA A 74 -10.31 13.51 -7.46
N ILE A 75 -9.04 13.10 -7.63
CA ILE A 75 -8.14 13.68 -8.63
C ILE A 75 -8.73 13.54 -10.03
N LEU A 76 -9.23 12.36 -10.38
CA LEU A 76 -9.85 12.13 -11.68
C LEU A 76 -11.07 13.05 -11.88
N GLY A 77 -11.95 13.16 -10.88
CA GLY A 77 -13.12 14.04 -10.94
C GLY A 77 -12.78 15.53 -11.08
N PHE A 78 -11.77 16.01 -10.36
CA PHE A 78 -11.28 17.38 -10.51
C PHE A 78 -10.60 17.60 -11.87
N SER A 79 -9.83 16.63 -12.35
CA SER A 79 -9.19 16.69 -13.67
C SER A 79 -10.23 16.80 -14.79
N ILE A 80 -11.34 16.04 -14.70
CA ILE A 80 -12.46 16.12 -15.64
C ILE A 80 -13.14 17.49 -15.56
N ASN A 81 -13.39 18.03 -14.35
CA ASN A 81 -13.99 19.35 -14.19
C ASN A 81 -13.13 20.46 -14.82
N ILE A 82 -11.82 20.44 -14.57
CA ILE A 82 -10.88 21.41 -15.14
C ILE A 82 -10.84 21.29 -16.66
N ALA A 83 -10.77 20.06 -17.19
CA ALA A 83 -10.79 19.84 -18.64
C ALA A 83 -12.09 20.36 -19.27
N ALA A 84 -13.24 20.04 -18.68
CA ALA A 84 -14.54 20.52 -19.17
C ALA A 84 -14.65 22.05 -19.15
N SER A 85 -14.08 22.72 -18.15
CA SER A 85 -14.05 24.18 -18.05
C SER A 85 -13.10 24.86 -19.04
N LEU A 86 -12.15 24.13 -19.65
CA LEU A 86 -11.22 24.68 -20.63
C LEU A 86 -11.80 24.65 -22.05
N PHE A 87 -12.67 23.67 -22.34
CA PHE A 87 -13.33 23.51 -23.64
C PHE A 87 -14.68 24.24 -23.74
N ASN A 88 -15.11 24.91 -22.67
CA ASN A 88 -16.35 25.69 -22.57
C ASN A 88 -15.98 27.17 -22.38
#